data_AF-A0A8S9M5H5-F1
#
_entry.id   AF-A0A8S9M5H5-F1
#
_cell.length_a   1.000
_cell.length_b   1.000
_cell.length_c   1.000
_cell.angle_alpha   90.00
_cell.angle_beta   90.00
_cell.angle_gamma   90.00
#
_symmetry.space_group_name_H-M   'P 1'
#
loop_
_entity.id
_entity.type
_entity.pdbx_description
1 polymer ?
#
loop_
_entity_poly.entity_id
_entity_poly.type
_entity_poly.pdbx_seq_one_letter_code
_entity_poly.pdbx_strand_id
1 'polypeptide(L)'
;MQEFYAITGLKYNDEPDLEIDDWEYDGGFWSKLLRRQKNISVQQIRKVHVKLCNTWSRVDRLRLVYLCVIAGILMAKDEKVWIPHKYIKLMMDFEKMRKYLWGLHSFDMLVSSIIKARDKVKTQNSYVVDGFSYALRIWLMEAVPDIGSLLG
;
A
#
# COMPACT_ATOMS: atom_id res chain seq x y z
N MET A 1 3.27 -14.20 11.00
CA MET A 1 2.10 -13.28 11.03
C MET A 1 1.91 -12.61 12.38
N GLN A 2 1.94 -13.31 13.51
CA GLN A 2 1.78 -12.69 14.83
C GLN A 2 2.80 -11.57 15.12
N GLU A 3 4.08 -11.76 14.79
CA GLU A 3 5.12 -10.73 14.93
C GLU A 3 4.89 -9.53 13.99
N PHE A 4 4.51 -9.80 12.74
CA PHE A 4 4.17 -8.75 11.79
C PHE A 4 2.98 -7.93 12.28
N TYR A 5 1.98 -8.57 12.89
CA TYR A 5 0.88 -7.88 13.54
C TYR A 5 1.34 -7.07 14.76
N ALA A 6 2.19 -7.64 15.62
CA ALA A 6 2.72 -6.94 16.79
C ALA A 6 3.47 -5.65 16.41
N ILE A 7 4.24 -5.68 15.32
CA ILE A 7 5.02 -4.53 14.83
C ILE A 7 4.14 -3.51 14.12
N THR A 8 3.17 -3.95 13.31
CA THR A 8 2.44 -3.05 12.39
C THR A 8 1.08 -2.62 12.91
N GLY A 9 0.50 -3.36 13.86
CA GLY A 9 -0.90 -3.21 14.31
C GLY A 9 -1.94 -3.52 13.24
N LEU A 10 -1.53 -3.99 12.04
CA LEU A 10 -2.43 -4.20 10.91
C LEU A 10 -3.12 -5.55 10.98
N LYS A 11 -4.45 -5.53 10.96
CA LYS A 11 -5.28 -6.74 11.02
C LYS A 11 -4.87 -7.79 9.99
N TYR A 12 -4.84 -9.05 10.43
CA TYR A 12 -4.50 -10.20 9.60
C TYR A 12 -5.43 -11.41 9.75
N ASN A 13 -6.28 -11.43 10.78
CA ASN A 13 -7.29 -12.45 11.02
C ASN A 13 -8.68 -11.83 10.92
N ASP A 14 -9.66 -12.67 10.60
CA ASP A 14 -11.06 -12.36 10.26
C ASP A 14 -11.20 -11.69 8.89
N GLU A 15 -11.39 -12.50 7.85
CA GLU A 15 -11.71 -12.00 6.51
C GLU A 15 -13.13 -11.42 6.55
N PRO A 16 -13.30 -10.09 6.46
CA PRO A 16 -14.62 -9.56 6.27
C PRO A 16 -15.01 -9.89 4.83
N ASP A 17 -16.21 -10.43 4.60
CA ASP A 17 -16.82 -10.47 3.27
C ASP A 17 -17.00 -9.03 2.79
N LEU A 18 -15.99 -8.50 2.12
CA LEU A 18 -15.97 -7.15 1.56
C LEU A 18 -16.26 -7.27 0.07
N GLU A 19 -17.46 -6.88 -0.34
CA GLU A 19 -17.77 -6.65 -1.75
C GLU A 19 -17.03 -5.39 -2.22
N ILE A 20 -15.81 -5.57 -2.74
CA ILE A 20 -14.93 -4.46 -3.18
C ILE A 20 -15.41 -3.82 -4.47
N ASP A 21 -16.11 -4.58 -5.31
CA ASP A 21 -16.64 -4.08 -6.58
C ASP A 21 -17.86 -3.18 -6.41
N ASP A 22 -18.50 -3.23 -5.23
CA ASP A 22 -19.58 -2.35 -4.84
C ASP A 22 -19.03 -1.03 -4.25
N TRP A 23 -19.08 0.03 -5.08
CA TRP A 23 -18.68 1.40 -4.72
C TRP A 23 -19.61 2.42 -5.37
N GLU A 24 -19.85 3.54 -4.69
CA GLU A 24 -20.81 4.55 -5.14
C GLU A 24 -20.19 5.62 -6.05
N TYR A 25 -20.90 5.96 -7.13
CA TYR A 25 -20.53 7.08 -8.00
C TYR A 25 -20.99 8.41 -7.41
N ASP A 26 -20.05 9.16 -6.86
CA ASP A 26 -20.29 10.47 -6.24
C ASP A 26 -19.95 11.68 -7.13
N GLY A 27 -19.58 11.45 -8.40
CA GLY A 27 -19.19 12.52 -9.33
C GLY A 27 -17.82 13.18 -9.05
N GLY A 28 -17.10 12.76 -8.01
CA GLY A 28 -15.74 13.19 -7.68
C GLY A 28 -14.67 12.74 -8.67
N PHE A 29 -13.41 13.08 -8.37
CA PHE A 29 -12.28 12.71 -9.23
C PHE A 29 -12.12 11.18 -9.35
N TRP A 30 -12.19 10.48 -8.22
CA TRP A 30 -11.92 9.03 -8.15
C TRP A 30 -13.01 8.20 -8.81
N SER A 31 -14.28 8.56 -8.58
CA SER A 31 -15.42 7.90 -9.24
C SER A 31 -15.40 8.10 -10.76
N LYS A 32 -15.00 9.29 -11.25
CA LYS A 32 -14.77 9.54 -12.69
C LYS A 32 -13.59 8.74 -13.25
N LEU A 33 -12.51 8.58 -12.49
CA LEU A 33 -11.35 7.78 -12.88
C LEU A 33 -11.72 6.31 -13.04
N LEU A 34 -12.42 5.75 -12.04
CA LEU A 34 -12.91 4.36 -12.07
C LEU A 34 -13.90 4.13 -13.22
N ARG A 35 -14.88 5.01 -13.41
CA ARG A 35 -15.87 4.89 -14.50
C ARG A 35 -15.22 4.91 -15.89
N ARG A 36 -14.15 5.67 -16.06
CA ARG A 36 -13.39 5.76 -17.31
C ARG A 36 -12.33 4.66 -17.45
N GLN A 37 -12.19 3.78 -16.47
CA GLN A 37 -11.17 2.72 -16.44
C GLN A 37 -9.75 3.26 -16.68
N LYS A 38 -9.48 4.46 -16.16
CA LYS A 38 -8.16 5.08 -16.28
C LYS A 38 -7.21 4.56 -15.21
N ASN A 39 -5.94 4.47 -15.56
CA ASN A 39 -4.89 4.09 -14.63
C ASN A 39 -4.23 5.32 -14.01
N ILE A 40 -3.71 5.13 -12.80
CA ILE A 40 -2.95 6.14 -12.07
C ILE A 40 -1.76 5.47 -11.39
N SER A 41 -0.62 6.15 -11.36
CA SER A 41 0.57 5.72 -10.64
C SER A 41 0.94 6.69 -9.51
N VAL A 42 1.76 6.24 -8.56
CA VAL A 42 2.27 7.10 -7.47
C VAL A 42 3.06 8.28 -8.04
N GLN A 43 3.80 8.06 -9.14
CA GLN A 43 4.53 9.11 -9.83
C GLN A 43 3.60 10.20 -10.39
N GLN A 44 2.48 9.81 -11.02
CA GLN A 44 1.48 10.76 -11.51
C GLN A 44 0.82 11.51 -10.36
N ILE A 45 0.52 10.82 -9.26
CA ILE A 45 0.02 11.45 -8.05
C ILE A 45 0.97 12.56 -7.59
N ARG A 46 2.25 12.23 -7.41
CA ARG A 46 3.29 13.16 -6.94
C ARG A 46 3.51 14.35 -7.88
N LYS A 47 3.61 14.11 -9.19
CA LYS A 47 3.98 15.14 -10.17
C LYS A 47 2.81 16.04 -10.57
N VAL A 48 1.60 15.48 -10.62
CA VAL A 48 0.41 16.14 -11.18
C VAL A 48 -0.64 16.37 -10.10
N HIS A 49 -1.15 15.30 -9.48
CA HIS A 49 -2.36 15.40 -8.68
C HIS A 49 -2.16 16.09 -7.33
N VAL A 50 -0.99 15.96 -6.69
CA VAL A 50 -0.66 16.71 -5.46
C VAL A 50 -0.69 18.22 -5.69
N LYS A 51 -0.36 18.70 -6.90
CA LYS A 51 -0.41 20.13 -7.23
C LYS A 51 -1.83 20.62 -7.49
N LEU A 52 -2.69 19.72 -8.01
CA LEU A 52 -4.07 20.04 -8.39
C LEU A 52 -5.08 19.79 -7.27
N CYS A 53 -4.74 18.99 -6.25
CA CYS A 53 -5.71 18.52 -5.27
C CYS A 53 -6.30 19.64 -4.40
N ASN A 54 -5.72 20.83 -4.37
CA ASN A 54 -6.25 21.98 -3.64
C ASN A 54 -7.63 22.42 -4.14
N THR A 55 -7.97 22.14 -5.40
CA THR A 55 -9.31 22.41 -5.97
C THR A 55 -10.30 21.26 -5.79
N TRP A 56 -9.88 20.16 -5.19
CA TRP A 56 -10.72 18.97 -5.02
C TRP A 56 -11.57 19.06 -3.75
N SER A 57 -12.64 18.26 -3.73
CA SER A 57 -13.46 18.10 -2.53
C SER A 57 -12.62 17.60 -1.35
N ARG A 58 -13.07 17.87 -0.12
CA ARG A 58 -12.40 17.35 1.09
C ARG A 58 -12.31 15.82 1.05
N VAL A 59 -13.37 15.15 0.57
CA VAL A 59 -13.43 13.68 0.47
C VAL A 59 -12.40 13.16 -0.53
N ASP A 60 -12.29 13.76 -1.72
CA ASP A 60 -11.32 13.32 -2.73
C ASP A 60 -9.86 13.55 -2.28
N ARG A 61 -9.60 14.62 -1.52
CA ARG A 61 -8.29 14.86 -0.89
C ARG A 61 -7.97 13.80 0.17
N LEU A 62 -8.93 13.42 1.00
CA LEU A 62 -8.73 12.35 1.99
C LEU A 62 -8.44 11.00 1.29
N ARG A 63 -9.19 10.67 0.24
CA ARG A 63 -8.93 9.50 -0.60
C ARG A 63 -7.52 9.51 -1.18
N LEU A 64 -7.06 10.66 -1.68
CA LEU A 64 -5.68 10.81 -2.17
C LEU A 64 -4.65 10.46 -1.08
N VAL A 65 -4.83 10.97 0.14
CA VAL A 65 -3.93 10.68 1.27
C VAL A 65 -3.93 9.18 1.59
N TYR A 66 -5.11 8.55 1.69
CA TYR A 66 -5.20 7.10 1.92
C TYR A 66 -4.52 6.30 0.82
N LEU A 67 -4.71 6.68 -0.45
CA LEU A 67 -4.08 6.00 -1.57
C LEU A 67 -2.55 6.13 -1.51
N CYS A 68 -2.03 7.29 -1.11
CA CYS A 68 -0.59 7.49 -0.92
C CYS A 68 -0.03 6.59 0.18
N VAL A 69 -0.74 6.43 1.31
CA VAL A 69 -0.34 5.51 2.38
C VAL A 69 -0.35 4.06 1.89
N ILE A 70 -1.44 3.63 1.25
CA ILE A 70 -1.58 2.25 0.76
C ILE A 70 -0.55 1.95 -0.33
N ALA A 71 -0.49 2.76 -1.39
CA ALA A 71 0.36 2.47 -2.54
C ALA A 71 1.84 2.79 -2.27
N GLY A 72 2.12 3.88 -1.55
CA GLY A 72 3.48 4.38 -1.35
C GLY A 72 4.20 3.80 -0.13
N ILE A 73 3.48 3.47 0.94
CA ILE A 73 4.10 2.97 2.18
C ILE A 73 3.82 1.48 2.35
N LEU A 74 2.55 1.08 2.24
CA LEU A 74 2.15 -0.28 2.58
C LEU A 74 2.52 -1.28 1.49
N MET A 75 2.25 -0.95 0.23
CA MET A 75 2.59 -1.78 -0.92
C MET A 75 3.99 -1.49 -1.48
N ALA A 76 4.48 -0.26 -1.28
CA ALA A 76 5.81 0.23 -1.65
C ALA A 76 6.33 -0.20 -3.03
N LYS A 77 5.43 -0.31 -4.02
CA LYS A 77 5.82 -0.67 -5.40
C LYS A 77 6.53 0.50 -6.08
N ASP A 78 7.26 0.19 -7.15
CA ASP A 78 7.86 1.20 -8.04
C ASP A 78 6.82 2.27 -8.42
N GLU A 79 7.20 3.54 -8.29
CA GLU A 79 6.30 4.68 -8.44
C GLU A 79 5.62 4.78 -9.82
N LYS A 80 6.18 4.12 -10.84
CA LYS A 80 5.67 4.07 -12.22
C LYS A 80 4.64 2.97 -12.42
N VAL A 81 4.57 1.98 -11.52
CA VAL A 81 3.60 0.89 -11.60
C VAL A 81 2.20 1.44 -11.38
N TRP A 82 1.25 0.96 -12.20
CA TRP A 82 -0.15 1.31 -12.07
C TRP A 82 -0.71 0.80 -10.75
N ILE A 83 -1.40 1.67 -10.03
CA ILE A 83 -2.08 1.33 -8.79
C ILE A 83 -3.28 0.44 -9.15
N PRO A 84 -3.40 -0.76 -8.55
CA PRO A 84 -4.55 -1.62 -8.77
C PRO A 84 -5.86 -0.90 -8.46
N HIS A 85 -6.84 -1.01 -9.36
CA HIS A 85 -8.16 -0.41 -9.15
C HIS A 85 -8.83 -0.91 -7.87
N LYS A 86 -8.52 -2.12 -7.41
CA LYS A 86 -8.95 -2.66 -6.10
C LYS A 86 -8.71 -1.67 -4.97
N TYR A 87 -7.55 -1.02 -4.90
CA TYR A 87 -7.24 -0.06 -3.83
C TYR A 87 -8.03 1.24 -3.97
N ILE A 88 -8.25 1.66 -5.22
CA ILE A 88 -9.05 2.85 -5.54
C ILE A 88 -10.51 2.62 -5.17
N LYS A 89 -11.06 1.43 -5.46
CA LYS A 89 -12.42 1.03 -5.05
C LYS A 89 -12.55 0.94 -3.54
N LEU A 90 -11.59 0.30 -2.86
CA LEU A 90 -11.58 0.23 -1.39
C LEU A 90 -11.66 1.62 -0.75
N MET A 91 -10.85 2.60 -1.19
CA MET A 91 -10.90 3.94 -0.61
C MET A 91 -12.17 4.75 -0.95
N MET A 92 -13.00 4.29 -1.89
CA MET A 92 -14.31 4.93 -2.12
C MET A 92 -15.21 4.78 -0.88
N ASP A 93 -15.05 3.67 -0.15
CA ASP A 93 -15.73 3.37 1.12
C ASP A 93 -14.69 3.24 2.25
N PHE A 94 -14.59 4.28 3.08
CA PHE A 94 -13.61 4.30 4.16
C PHE A 94 -13.83 3.22 5.22
N GLU A 95 -15.06 2.70 5.40
CA GLU A 95 -15.31 1.59 6.31
C GLU A 95 -14.75 0.29 5.75
N LYS A 96 -15.05 -0.03 4.48
CA LYS A 96 -14.48 -1.20 3.79
C LYS A 96 -12.95 -1.11 3.77
N MET A 97 -12.39 0.06 3.47
CA MET A 97 -10.94 0.28 3.48
C MET A 97 -10.31 0.00 4.84
N ARG A 98 -10.89 0.46 5.95
CA ARG A 98 -10.34 0.23 7.30
C ARG A 98 -10.48 -1.20 7.79
N LYS A 99 -11.51 -1.91 7.32
CA LYS A 99 -11.75 -3.33 7.65
C LYS A 99 -10.87 -4.27 6.82
N TYR A 100 -10.39 -3.84 5.66
CA TYR A 100 -9.56 -4.65 4.79
C TYR A 100 -8.31 -5.17 5.51
N LEU A 101 -7.95 -6.43 5.24
CA LEU A 101 -6.80 -7.14 5.83
C LEU A 101 -5.47 -6.65 5.25
N TRP A 102 -5.15 -5.38 5.48
CA TRP A 102 -3.91 -4.76 5.05
C TRP A 102 -2.67 -5.46 5.60
N GLY A 103 -2.77 -6.05 6.80
CA GLY A 103 -1.67 -6.80 7.41
C GLY A 103 -1.32 -8.03 6.60
N LEU A 104 -2.32 -8.89 6.33
CA LEU A 104 -2.14 -10.08 5.49
C LEU A 104 -1.68 -9.72 4.08
N HIS A 105 -2.39 -8.79 3.43
CA HIS A 105 -2.12 -8.41 2.04
C HIS A 105 -0.72 -7.81 1.85
N SER A 106 -0.26 -6.98 2.79
CA SER A 106 1.09 -6.39 2.74
C SER A 106 2.20 -7.38 3.10
N PHE A 107 1.91 -8.32 3.99
CA PHE A 107 2.82 -9.40 4.34
C PHE A 107 3.05 -10.36 3.16
N ASP A 108 1.98 -10.81 2.50
CA ASP A 108 2.10 -11.71 1.33
C ASP A 108 2.89 -11.06 0.19
N MET A 109 2.66 -9.75 -0.02
CA MET A 109 3.43 -8.94 -0.94
C MET A 109 4.92 -8.89 -0.56
N LEU A 110 5.22 -8.65 0.71
CA LEU A 110 6.59 -8.61 1.25
C LEU A 110 7.31 -9.95 1.07
N VAL A 111 6.69 -11.06 1.51
CA VAL A 111 7.25 -12.41 1.37
C VAL A 111 7.49 -12.75 -0.09
N SER A 112 6.52 -12.48 -0.97
CA SER A 112 6.67 -12.71 -2.40
C SER A 112 7.84 -11.93 -3.01
N SER A 113 8.06 -10.69 -2.55
CA SER A 113 9.16 -9.86 -3.02
C SER A 113 10.52 -10.39 -2.53
N ILE A 114 10.60 -10.80 -1.26
CA ILE A 114 11.81 -11.42 -0.69
C ILE A 114 12.18 -12.71 -1.42
N ILE A 115 11.22 -13.58 -1.70
CA ILE A 115 11.45 -14.83 -2.44
C ILE A 115 12.04 -14.52 -3.83
N LYS A 116 11.45 -13.57 -4.55
CA LYS A 116 11.94 -13.13 -5.86
C LYS A 116 13.34 -12.51 -5.79
N ALA A 117 13.63 -11.74 -4.74
CA ALA A 117 14.94 -11.15 -4.52
C ALA A 117 15.99 -12.24 -4.22
N ARG A 118 15.65 -13.23 -3.40
CA ARG A 118 16.50 -14.39 -3.09
C ARG A 118 16.90 -15.15 -4.36
N ASP A 119 15.96 -15.41 -5.25
CA ASP A 119 16.23 -16.15 -6.49
C ASP A 119 17.21 -15.40 -7.40
N LYS A 120 17.16 -14.06 -7.33
CA LYS A 120 18.04 -13.19 -8.11
C LYS A 120 19.33 -12.82 -7.40
N VAL A 121 19.51 -13.20 -6.12
CA VAL A 121 20.64 -12.78 -5.25
C VAL A 121 22.02 -13.07 -5.86
N LYS A 122 22.09 -14.10 -6.71
CA LYS A 122 23.32 -14.53 -7.37
C LYS A 122 23.71 -13.70 -8.59
N THR A 123 22.79 -12.87 -9.12
CA THR A 123 22.95 -12.19 -10.40
C THR A 123 22.85 -10.67 -10.34
N GLN A 124 22.44 -10.08 -9.20
CA GLN A 124 22.34 -8.62 -9.04
C GLN A 124 22.97 -8.19 -7.71
N ASN A 125 23.42 -6.94 -7.63
CA ASN A 125 24.03 -6.39 -6.41
C ASN A 125 23.03 -5.59 -5.55
N SER A 126 21.80 -5.38 -6.02
CA SER A 126 20.77 -4.62 -5.31
C SER A 126 19.37 -5.09 -5.68
N TYR A 127 18.45 -4.98 -4.72
CA TYR A 127 17.06 -5.40 -4.85
C TYR A 127 16.14 -4.37 -4.24
N VAL A 128 14.96 -4.23 -4.85
CA VAL A 128 13.85 -3.49 -4.26
C VAL A 128 12.89 -4.51 -3.67
N VAL A 129 12.52 -4.30 -2.41
CA VAL A 129 11.57 -5.14 -1.69
C VAL A 129 10.23 -4.40 -1.66
N ASP A 130 9.24 -4.97 -2.32
CA ASP A 130 7.84 -4.51 -2.28
C ASP A 130 7.19 -4.91 -0.94
N GLY A 131 6.03 -4.33 -0.64
CA GLY A 131 5.31 -4.56 0.60
C GLY A 131 5.85 -3.71 1.75
N PHE A 132 5.47 -4.04 2.98
CA PHE A 132 5.74 -3.18 4.12
C PHE A 132 7.13 -3.44 4.74
N SER A 133 8.18 -2.99 4.05
CA SER A 133 9.59 -3.23 4.40
C SER A 133 10.02 -2.64 5.76
N TYR A 134 9.33 -1.61 6.25
CA TYR A 134 9.56 -1.07 7.60
C TYR A 134 9.33 -2.12 8.69
N ALA A 135 8.33 -2.99 8.52
CA ALA A 135 8.06 -4.06 9.46
C ALA A 135 9.24 -5.04 9.54
N LEU A 136 9.82 -5.40 8.39
CA LEU A 136 11.02 -6.22 8.32
C LEU A 136 12.22 -5.55 8.99
N ARG A 137 12.39 -4.23 8.79
CA ARG A 137 13.49 -3.48 9.40
C ARG A 137 13.37 -3.45 10.92
N ILE A 138 12.19 -3.18 11.46
CA ILE A 138 11.95 -3.19 12.92
C ILE A 138 12.22 -4.58 13.48
N TRP A 139 11.66 -5.61 12.84
CA TRP A 139 11.88 -7.00 13.25
C TRP A 139 13.37 -7.36 13.27
N LEU A 140 14.14 -6.96 12.25
CA LEU A 140 15.57 -7.24 12.18
C LEU A 140 16.36 -6.56 13.32
N MET A 141 15.99 -5.32 13.65
CA MET A 141 16.63 -4.57 14.74
C MET A 141 16.31 -5.18 16.12
N GLU A 142 15.12 -5.75 16.30
CA GLU A 142 14.74 -6.47 17.52
C GLU A 142 15.38 -7.86 17.61
N ALA A 143 15.41 -8.60 16.50
CA ALA A 143 15.93 -9.97 16.44
C ALA A 143 17.46 -10.04 16.50
N VAL A 144 18.16 -9.00 16.01
CA VAL A 144 19.63 -8.93 15.97
C VAL A 144 20.10 -7.64 16.66
N PRO A 145 20.43 -7.69 17.96
CA PRO A 145 20.77 -6.50 18.77
C PRO A 145 21.91 -5.66 18.18
N ASP A 146 22.91 -6.30 17.56
CA ASP A 146 24.03 -5.59 16.94
C ASP A 146 23.57 -4.68 15.78
N ILE A 147 22.61 -5.14 14.98
CA ILE A 147 22.00 -4.33 13.91
C ILE A 147 21.16 -3.20 14.53
N GLY A 148 20.43 -3.49 15.60
CA GLY A 148 19.69 -2.48 16.36
C GLY A 148 20.59 -1.35 16.87
N SER A 149 21.75 -1.69 17.45
CA SER A 149 22.71 -0.70 17.96
C SER A 149 23.36 0.17 16.88
N LEU A 150 23.43 -0.33 15.64
CA LEU A 150 24.06 0.35 14.51
C LEU A 150 23.08 1.28 13.76
N LEU A 151 21.78 1.02 13.85
CA LEU A 151 20.73 1.73 13.11
C LEU A 151 19.75 2.52 14.00
N GLY A 152 19.86 2.38 15.33
CA GLY A 152 18.99 3.00 16.35
C GLY A 152 19.41 4.40 16.77
#